data_AF-A0A7W1LV69-F1
#
_entry.id   AF-A0A7W1LV69-F1
#
_cell.length_a   1.000
_cell.length_b   1.000
_cell.length_c   1.000
_cell.angle_alpha   90.00
_cell.angle_beta   90.00
_cell.angle_gamma   90.00
#
_symmetry.space_group_name_H-M   'P 1'
#
loop_
_entity.id
_entity.type
_entity.pdbx_description
1 polymer ?
#
loop_
_entity_poly.entity_id
_entity_poly.type
_entity_poly.pdbx_seq_one_letter_code
_entity_poly.pdbx_strand_id
1 'polypeptide(L)'
;MKAFKSVFRGSLTGRARYAAALFSMLAFLSGTFVLDLSAQQPSQQKQRLSEDQRILHTLNRLGFGVRPGDVERVRALGLENYIRQQLAPEKIVDTVAEAKMRNLTTLSLSTAELYAKYPKPGALLRRLDRRGELPPELAALRENRVKGKGAQPDAATMTESDGETAMRDRPEGMPQAAADENGDGNQNEYRRAMHEYLLKNGLQPPQRIVAELQASRILRAVYSERQLQEVLVDFWSNHFNVFAGKGADRWLLVSYDRDTIRPHTMGKLRDLLVATAQSPAMLFYLDNFQ
;
A
#
# COMPACT_ATOMS: atom_id res chain seq x y z
N MET A 1 -55.73 36.78 41.23
CA MET A 1 -55.85 38.23 40.93
C MET A 1 -56.22 38.38 39.44
N LYS A 2 -56.80 39.53 39.03
CA LYS A 2 -57.29 39.90 37.66
C LYS A 2 -56.53 39.21 36.48
N ALA A 3 -57.17 38.51 35.53
CA ALA A 3 -57.97 39.00 34.37
C ALA A 3 -57.08 39.69 33.28
N PHE A 4 -57.31 39.66 31.94
CA PHE A 4 -58.47 39.28 31.11
C PHE A 4 -58.06 39.10 29.60
N LYS A 5 -59.04 38.80 28.73
CA LYS A 5 -59.11 39.03 27.26
C LYS A 5 -58.43 38.08 26.25
N SER A 6 -59.25 37.66 25.27
CA SER A 6 -58.95 36.96 24.01
C SER A 6 -59.52 37.75 22.82
N VAL A 7 -58.83 37.74 21.66
CA VAL A 7 -59.29 38.08 20.28
C VAL A 7 -58.29 37.39 19.31
N PHE A 8 -58.58 36.53 18.31
CA PHE A 8 -59.78 35.92 17.72
C PHE A 8 -60.31 36.51 16.38
N ARG A 9 -60.64 35.62 15.41
CA ARG A 9 -60.98 35.81 13.96
C ARG A 9 -59.78 36.08 13.03
N GLY A 10 -59.65 35.47 11.84
CA GLY A 10 -60.25 34.21 11.32
C GLY A 10 -61.35 34.33 10.24
N SER A 11 -61.14 33.62 9.11
CA SER A 11 -62.11 33.25 8.05
C SER A 11 -61.62 31.91 7.42
N LEU A 12 -62.38 30.81 7.36
CA LEU A 12 -63.56 30.53 6.49
C LEU A 12 -63.16 30.53 5.00
N THR A 13 -63.46 29.53 4.16
CA THR A 13 -64.57 28.53 4.11
C THR A 13 -64.06 27.13 3.70
N GLY A 14 -64.85 26.03 3.62
CA GLY A 14 -66.30 25.81 3.80
C GLY A 14 -66.63 24.32 4.02
N ARG A 15 -67.89 23.98 4.34
CA ARG A 15 -68.29 22.62 4.79
C ARG A 15 -68.91 21.73 3.71
N ALA A 16 -68.44 20.47 3.71
CA ALA A 16 -69.13 19.17 3.55
C ALA A 16 -70.51 19.08 2.83
N ARG A 17 -70.69 18.01 2.03
CA ARG A 17 -72.02 17.50 1.68
C ARG A 17 -72.04 16.03 1.23
N TYR A 18 -73.18 15.38 1.52
CA TYR A 18 -73.66 14.05 1.10
C TYR A 18 -72.96 12.80 1.66
N ALA A 19 -73.79 11.89 2.16
CA ALA A 19 -73.48 10.53 2.58
C ALA A 19 -74.51 9.57 1.96
N ALA A 20 -74.09 8.39 1.51
CA ALA A 20 -74.95 7.26 1.14
C ALA A 20 -74.11 5.98 0.99
N ALA A 21 -74.67 4.82 1.39
CA ALA A 21 -74.22 3.42 1.20
C ALA A 21 -72.77 3.06 1.63
N LEU A 22 -72.49 2.09 2.51
CA LEU A 22 -72.90 0.66 2.59
C LEU A 22 -72.34 -0.23 1.47
N PHE A 23 -71.36 -1.08 1.82
CA PHE A 23 -71.35 -2.52 1.51
C PHE A 23 -70.35 -3.26 2.42
N SER A 24 -70.68 -4.49 2.86
CA SER A 24 -69.84 -5.50 3.57
C SER A 24 -68.97 -5.02 4.76
N MET A 25 -69.19 -5.33 6.04
CA MET A 25 -69.99 -6.34 6.75
C MET A 25 -69.55 -7.82 6.56
N LEU A 26 -69.37 -8.53 7.71
CA LEU A 26 -69.10 -9.98 7.90
C LEU A 26 -67.73 -10.49 7.40
N ALA A 27 -67.08 -11.48 8.03
CA ALA A 27 -67.24 -12.05 9.38
C ALA A 27 -65.96 -12.77 9.87
N PHE A 28 -65.97 -13.14 11.15
CA PHE A 28 -64.97 -13.92 11.89
C PHE A 28 -64.71 -15.35 11.37
N LEU A 29 -63.57 -15.90 11.84
CA LEU A 29 -63.26 -17.32 12.11
C LEU A 29 -62.76 -18.24 10.97
N SER A 30 -61.88 -19.17 11.38
CA SER A 30 -61.30 -20.32 10.66
C SER A 30 -60.56 -20.06 9.33
N GLY A 31 -59.24 -20.26 9.32
CA GLY A 31 -58.42 -20.09 8.10
C GLY A 31 -56.91 -20.37 8.23
N THR A 32 -56.47 -21.23 9.15
CA THR A 32 -55.04 -21.59 9.30
C THR A 32 -54.62 -22.65 8.27
N PHE A 33 -54.30 -22.23 7.03
CA PHE A 33 -53.49 -22.98 6.06
C PHE A 33 -53.07 -22.05 4.90
N VAL A 34 -52.17 -22.50 4.00
CA VAL A 34 -51.70 -21.78 2.78
C VAL A 34 -50.82 -20.54 3.09
N LEU A 35 -49.52 -20.51 2.84
CA LEU A 35 -48.57 -21.53 2.36
C LEU A 35 -47.26 -21.38 3.15
N ASP A 36 -46.71 -22.48 3.66
CA ASP A 36 -45.27 -22.54 3.88
C ASP A 36 -44.61 -22.66 2.51
N LEU A 37 -44.21 -21.51 1.96
CA LEU A 37 -43.43 -21.48 0.73
C LEU A 37 -41.99 -21.86 1.07
N SER A 38 -41.78 -23.16 1.30
CA SER A 38 -40.47 -23.77 1.35
C SER A 38 -39.81 -23.56 -0.01
N ALA A 39 -39.15 -22.40 -0.13
CA ALA A 39 -38.13 -22.11 -1.10
C ALA A 39 -36.92 -22.97 -0.76
N GLN A 40 -37.09 -24.28 -0.94
CA GLN A 40 -36.08 -25.30 -0.84
C GLN A 40 -35.07 -25.00 -1.96
N GLN A 41 -34.13 -24.10 -1.64
CA GLN A 41 -33.11 -23.63 -2.54
C GLN A 41 -32.50 -24.87 -3.20
N PRO A 42 -32.56 -25.00 -4.55
CA PRO A 42 -32.08 -26.20 -5.21
C PRO A 42 -30.65 -26.40 -4.77
N SER A 43 -30.41 -27.49 -4.03
CA SER A 43 -29.18 -27.67 -3.27
C SER A 43 -28.04 -27.62 -4.27
N GLN A 44 -27.23 -26.57 -4.19
CA GLN A 44 -26.23 -26.27 -5.21
C GLN A 44 -25.18 -27.38 -5.19
N GLN A 45 -25.42 -28.41 -5.99
CA GLN A 45 -24.43 -29.40 -6.36
C GLN A 45 -23.28 -28.60 -6.96
N LYS A 46 -22.21 -28.44 -6.17
CA LYS A 46 -20.99 -27.75 -6.61
C LYS A 46 -20.49 -28.46 -7.84
N GLN A 47 -20.82 -27.92 -9.01
CA GLN A 47 -20.42 -28.48 -10.29
C GLN A 47 -18.90 -28.61 -10.26
N ARG A 48 -18.41 -29.82 -10.50
CA ARG A 48 -16.97 -30.07 -10.48
C ARG A 48 -16.36 -29.24 -11.60
N LEU A 49 -15.48 -28.31 -11.22
CA LEU A 49 -14.83 -27.39 -12.14
C LEU A 49 -14.17 -28.18 -13.28
N SER A 50 -14.29 -27.68 -14.51
CA SER A 50 -13.54 -28.20 -15.65
C SER A 50 -12.03 -28.09 -15.43
N GLU A 51 -11.23 -28.76 -16.23
CA GLU A 51 -9.78 -28.66 -16.13
C GLU A 51 -9.28 -27.23 -16.32
N ASP A 52 -9.75 -26.52 -17.34
CA ASP A 52 -9.40 -25.11 -17.54
C ASP A 52 -9.89 -24.23 -16.36
N GLN A 53 -11.08 -24.49 -15.81
CA GLN A 53 -11.56 -23.78 -14.62
C GLN A 53 -10.68 -24.05 -13.38
N ARG A 54 -10.18 -25.28 -13.20
CA ARG A 54 -9.19 -25.62 -12.16
C ARG A 54 -7.88 -24.86 -12.38
N ILE A 55 -7.35 -24.86 -13.61
CA ILE A 55 -6.10 -24.17 -13.96
C ILE A 55 -6.22 -22.66 -13.71
N LEU A 56 -7.28 -22.02 -14.24
CA LEU A 56 -7.58 -20.60 -14.02
C LEU A 56 -7.75 -20.28 -12.52
N HIS A 57 -8.44 -21.13 -11.76
CA HIS A 57 -8.59 -20.95 -10.32
C HIS A 57 -7.24 -21.05 -9.58
N THR A 58 -6.41 -22.02 -9.91
CA THR A 58 -5.09 -22.20 -9.29
C THR A 58 -4.13 -21.06 -9.63
N LEU A 59 -4.10 -20.58 -10.88
CA LEU A 59 -3.30 -19.42 -11.28
C LEU A 59 -3.72 -18.15 -10.52
N ASN A 60 -5.04 -17.92 -10.37
CA ASN A 60 -5.61 -16.82 -9.59
C ASN A 60 -5.51 -17.00 -8.05
N ARG A 61 -4.86 -18.06 -7.55
CA ARG A 61 -4.71 -18.35 -6.11
C ARG A 61 -3.28 -18.66 -5.66
N LEU A 62 -2.39 -19.04 -6.58
CA LEU A 62 -0.96 -19.27 -6.35
C LEU A 62 -0.07 -18.29 -7.15
N GLY A 63 -0.61 -17.15 -7.55
CA GLY A 63 0.07 -16.13 -8.35
C GLY A 63 -0.77 -14.85 -8.49
N PHE A 64 -0.26 -13.87 -9.23
CA PHE A 64 -0.92 -12.58 -9.42
C PHE A 64 -2.06 -12.60 -10.46
N GLY A 65 -2.37 -13.78 -11.02
CA GLY A 65 -3.39 -13.99 -12.02
C GLY A 65 -2.89 -14.83 -13.20
N VAL A 66 -3.63 -14.80 -14.30
CA VAL A 66 -3.33 -15.55 -15.53
C VAL A 66 -2.61 -14.63 -16.53
N ARG A 67 -1.39 -14.99 -16.94
CA ARG A 67 -0.63 -14.33 -18.01
C ARG A 67 -0.82 -15.08 -19.34
N PRO A 68 -0.56 -14.44 -20.51
CA PRO A 68 -0.66 -15.10 -21.81
C PRO A 68 0.18 -16.39 -21.87
N GLY A 69 -0.45 -17.52 -22.18
CA GLY A 69 0.19 -18.83 -22.27
C GLY A 69 0.35 -19.59 -20.94
N ASP A 70 -0.01 -19.01 -19.78
CA ASP A 70 0.05 -19.74 -18.49
C ASP A 70 -0.88 -20.97 -18.50
N VAL A 71 -2.08 -20.87 -19.09
CA VAL A 71 -3.06 -21.97 -19.11
C VAL A 71 -2.54 -23.14 -19.94
N GLU A 72 -2.02 -22.86 -21.14
CA GLU A 72 -1.45 -23.84 -22.07
C GLU A 72 -0.25 -24.55 -21.44
N ARG A 73 0.60 -23.79 -20.75
CA ARG A 73 1.79 -24.33 -20.07
C ARG A 73 1.41 -25.20 -18.86
N VAL A 74 0.43 -24.80 -18.05
CA VAL A 74 -0.03 -25.63 -16.91
C VAL A 74 -0.76 -26.87 -17.41
N ARG A 75 -1.53 -26.79 -18.51
CA ARG A 75 -2.16 -27.94 -19.17
C ARG A 75 -1.11 -28.94 -19.68
N ALA A 76 -0.02 -28.45 -20.27
CA ALA A 76 1.09 -29.30 -20.75
C ALA A 76 1.95 -29.90 -19.62
N LEU A 77 2.13 -29.18 -18.50
CA LEU A 77 2.90 -29.64 -17.33
C LEU A 77 2.10 -30.60 -16.42
N GLY A 78 0.77 -30.47 -16.42
CA GLY A 78 -0.14 -31.05 -15.43
C GLY A 78 -0.26 -30.15 -14.19
N LEU A 79 -1.50 -29.90 -13.76
CA LEU A 79 -1.81 -28.97 -12.67
C LEU A 79 -1.10 -29.33 -11.35
N GLU A 80 -1.09 -30.61 -11.01
CA GLU A 80 -0.49 -31.13 -9.79
C GLU A 80 1.04 -31.01 -9.79
N ASN A 81 1.68 -31.02 -10.97
CA ASN A 81 3.11 -30.75 -11.13
C ASN A 81 3.41 -29.26 -11.04
N TYR A 82 2.57 -28.39 -11.61
CA TYR A 82 2.66 -26.94 -11.42
C TYR A 82 2.59 -26.55 -9.93
N ILE A 83 1.63 -27.11 -9.19
CA ILE A 83 1.49 -26.86 -7.74
C ILE A 83 2.75 -27.33 -6.98
N ARG A 84 3.28 -28.53 -7.28
CA ARG A 84 4.53 -29.03 -6.68
C ARG A 84 5.73 -28.14 -7.01
N GLN A 85 5.79 -27.58 -8.22
CA GLN A 85 6.84 -26.65 -8.63
C GLN A 85 6.75 -25.33 -7.86
N GLN A 86 5.56 -24.74 -7.73
CA GLN A 86 5.35 -23.51 -6.97
C GLN A 86 5.68 -23.64 -5.47
N LEU A 87 5.50 -24.84 -4.90
CA LEU A 87 5.90 -25.16 -3.52
C LEU A 87 7.41 -25.36 -3.33
N ALA A 88 8.20 -25.34 -4.41
CA ALA A 88 9.65 -25.53 -4.41
C ALA A 88 10.35 -24.48 -5.32
N PRO A 89 10.22 -23.17 -5.02
CA PRO A 89 10.67 -22.08 -5.89
C PRO A 89 12.20 -22.06 -6.09
N GLU A 90 12.96 -22.70 -5.20
CA GLU A 90 14.41 -22.88 -5.33
C GLU A 90 14.80 -23.76 -6.54
N LYS A 91 13.86 -24.58 -7.04
CA LYS A 91 14.02 -25.44 -8.23
C LYS A 91 13.53 -24.77 -9.51
N ILE A 92 12.95 -23.58 -9.42
CA ILE A 92 12.50 -22.80 -10.56
C ILE A 92 13.67 -21.92 -11.04
N VAL A 93 14.08 -22.10 -12.30
CA VAL A 93 15.05 -21.25 -12.98
C VAL A 93 14.33 -19.97 -13.43
N ASP A 94 14.78 -18.80 -12.99
CA ASP A 94 14.04 -17.53 -13.08
C ASP A 94 14.79 -16.45 -13.88
N THR A 95 15.57 -16.90 -14.87
CA THR A 95 16.54 -16.08 -15.61
C THR A 95 15.94 -14.87 -16.32
N VAL A 96 14.66 -14.92 -16.70
CA VAL A 96 13.95 -13.79 -17.34
C VAL A 96 13.70 -12.67 -16.34
N ALA A 97 13.18 -12.97 -15.15
CA ALA A 97 13.02 -11.99 -14.09
C ALA A 97 14.38 -11.46 -13.63
N GLU A 98 15.35 -12.34 -13.38
CA GLU A 98 16.72 -11.99 -13.01
C GLU A 98 17.37 -11.04 -14.03
N ALA A 99 17.21 -11.29 -15.33
CA ALA A 99 17.68 -10.40 -16.39
C ALA A 99 16.99 -9.02 -16.37
N LYS A 100 15.67 -8.98 -16.14
CA LYS A 100 14.89 -7.73 -16.04
C LYS A 100 15.29 -6.87 -14.85
N MET A 101 15.71 -7.50 -13.74
CA MET A 101 16.12 -6.79 -12.52
C MET A 101 17.57 -6.29 -12.52
N ARG A 102 18.42 -6.65 -13.49
CA ARG A 102 19.86 -6.29 -13.50
C ARG A 102 20.14 -4.78 -13.36
N ASN A 103 19.22 -3.95 -13.84
CA ASN A 103 19.35 -2.49 -13.80
C ASN A 103 18.81 -1.85 -12.50
N LEU A 104 18.19 -2.64 -11.60
CA LEU A 104 17.71 -2.20 -10.29
C LEU A 104 18.85 -2.25 -9.26
N THR A 105 19.85 -1.41 -9.51
CA THR A 105 21.14 -1.38 -8.79
C THR A 105 21.03 -1.26 -7.28
N THR A 106 19.97 -0.68 -6.68
CA THR A 106 19.89 -0.55 -5.23
C THR A 106 19.67 -1.89 -4.52
N LEU A 107 19.15 -2.90 -5.23
CA LEU A 107 18.78 -4.20 -4.63
C LEU A 107 19.99 -5.08 -4.28
N SER A 108 21.09 -4.94 -5.02
CA SER A 108 22.34 -5.68 -4.80
C SER A 108 23.29 -5.01 -3.82
N LEU A 109 23.04 -3.76 -3.44
CA LEU A 109 23.90 -3.02 -2.51
C LEU A 109 23.73 -3.48 -1.06
N SER A 110 24.79 -3.29 -0.27
CA SER A 110 24.72 -3.32 1.19
C SER A 110 24.05 -2.05 1.73
N THR A 111 23.51 -2.13 2.95
CA THR A 111 22.96 -0.97 3.69
C THR A 111 23.96 0.18 3.79
N ALA A 112 25.24 -0.13 4.05
CA ALA A 112 26.32 0.87 4.15
C ALA A 112 26.56 1.59 2.81
N GLU A 113 26.56 0.87 1.69
CA GLU A 113 26.67 1.48 0.37
C GLU A 113 25.43 2.29 -0.02
N LEU A 114 24.23 1.86 0.37
CA LEU A 114 23.03 2.66 0.21
C LEU A 114 23.16 3.99 0.95
N TYR A 115 23.66 3.98 2.20
CA TYR A 115 23.93 5.21 2.96
C TYR A 115 25.00 6.11 2.33
N ALA A 116 26.03 5.53 1.71
CA ALA A 116 27.09 6.27 1.04
C ALA A 116 26.63 6.90 -0.29
N LYS A 117 26.00 6.09 -1.16
CA LYS A 117 25.62 6.47 -2.54
C LYS A 117 24.30 7.25 -2.61
N TYR A 118 23.40 7.08 -1.62
CA TYR A 118 22.06 7.67 -1.60
C TYR A 118 21.79 8.46 -0.30
N PRO A 119 22.50 9.58 -0.02
CA PRO A 119 22.40 10.29 1.25
C PRO A 119 21.10 11.09 1.40
N LYS A 120 20.64 11.29 2.65
CA LYS A 120 19.61 12.31 2.97
C LYS A 120 20.13 13.71 2.60
N PRO A 121 19.45 14.49 1.72
CA PRO A 121 19.93 15.81 1.31
C PRO A 121 20.28 16.76 2.47
N GLY A 122 19.41 16.87 3.48
CA GLY A 122 19.69 17.71 4.65
C GLY A 122 20.86 17.23 5.53
N ALA A 123 21.14 15.92 5.57
CA ALA A 123 22.28 15.38 6.30
C ALA A 123 23.59 15.51 5.51
N LEU A 124 23.53 15.41 4.17
CA LEU A 124 24.62 15.73 3.27
C LEU A 124 25.03 17.20 3.40
N LEU A 125 24.06 18.13 3.32
CA LEU A 125 24.31 19.56 3.52
C LEU A 125 24.98 19.83 4.88
N ARG A 126 24.46 19.29 5.99
CA ARG A 126 25.10 19.39 7.33
C ARG A 126 26.47 18.71 7.45
N ARG A 127 26.87 17.84 6.50
CA ARG A 127 28.22 17.26 6.44
C ARG A 127 29.17 18.19 5.69
N LEU A 128 28.74 18.74 4.56
CA LEU A 128 29.50 19.68 3.74
C LEU A 128 29.76 21.00 4.49
N ASP A 129 28.72 21.54 5.12
CA ASP A 129 28.75 22.78 5.91
C ASP A 129 29.81 22.70 7.04
N ARG A 130 29.81 21.59 7.80
CA ARG A 130 30.80 21.30 8.86
C ARG A 130 32.23 21.01 8.36
N ARG A 131 32.45 20.96 7.05
CA ARG A 131 33.76 20.79 6.42
C ARG A 131 34.22 22.01 5.61
N GLY A 132 33.37 23.03 5.46
CA GLY A 132 33.61 24.11 4.49
C GLY A 132 33.46 23.68 3.02
N GLU A 133 32.91 22.49 2.75
CA GLU A 133 32.74 21.90 1.41
C GLU A 133 31.41 22.30 0.74
N LEU A 134 30.57 23.11 1.39
CA LEU A 134 29.24 23.48 0.90
C LEU A 134 29.33 24.55 -0.21
N PRO A 135 28.87 24.28 -1.45
CA PRO A 135 28.88 25.29 -2.52
C PRO A 135 28.02 26.52 -2.16
N PRO A 136 28.49 27.75 -2.45
CA PRO A 136 27.81 28.97 -2.03
C PRO A 136 26.40 29.12 -2.64
N GLU A 137 26.21 28.65 -3.88
CA GLU A 137 24.90 28.58 -4.54
C GLU A 137 23.90 27.72 -3.75
N LEU A 138 24.32 26.54 -3.29
CA LEU A 138 23.48 25.66 -2.46
C LEU A 138 23.26 26.23 -1.05
N ALA A 139 24.22 26.97 -0.50
CA ALA A 139 24.05 27.68 0.76
C ALA A 139 22.97 28.76 0.66
N ALA A 140 22.99 29.58 -0.40
CA ALA A 140 22.00 30.61 -0.67
C ALA A 140 20.60 30.02 -0.94
N LEU A 141 20.49 29.00 -1.81
CA LEU A 141 19.21 28.32 -2.08
C LEU A 141 18.64 27.62 -0.83
N ARG A 142 19.51 27.07 0.03
CA ARG A 142 19.10 26.53 1.35
C ARG A 142 18.51 27.62 2.24
N GLU A 143 19.16 28.77 2.33
CA GLU A 143 18.72 29.89 3.17
C GLU A 143 17.42 30.52 2.65
N ASN A 144 17.30 30.74 1.34
CA ASN A 144 16.09 31.26 0.69
C ASN A 144 14.89 30.33 0.90
N ARG A 145 15.07 29.01 0.79
CA ARG A 145 14.04 28.01 1.15
C ARG A 145 13.60 28.12 2.62
N VAL A 146 14.53 28.32 3.56
CA VAL A 146 14.20 28.46 4.99
C VAL A 146 13.46 29.78 5.27
N LYS A 147 13.80 30.87 4.57
CA LYS A 147 13.09 32.15 4.67
C LYS A 147 11.69 32.10 4.04
N GLY A 148 11.54 31.42 2.90
CA GLY A 148 10.25 31.24 2.22
C GLY A 148 9.27 30.34 2.98
N LYS A 149 9.79 29.30 3.67
CA LYS A 149 9.00 28.48 4.60
C LYS A 149 8.95 29.10 6.00
N GLY A 150 8.04 30.05 6.21
CA GLY A 150 7.74 30.57 7.54
C GLY A 150 7.28 29.47 8.51
N ALA A 151 8.18 29.03 9.39
CA ALA A 151 7.95 28.19 10.58
C ALA A 151 7.21 26.84 10.42
N GLN A 152 6.83 26.41 9.22
CA GLN A 152 6.31 25.06 9.00
C GLN A 152 7.46 24.03 9.13
N PRO A 153 7.44 23.09 10.10
CA PRO A 153 8.48 22.08 10.19
C PRO A 153 8.52 21.24 8.90
N ASP A 154 9.71 21.06 8.33
CA ASP A 154 9.90 20.03 7.31
C ASP A 154 9.53 18.66 7.93
N ALA A 155 9.09 17.69 7.12
CA ALA A 155 8.90 16.30 7.58
C ALA A 155 10.20 15.59 8.03
N ALA A 156 11.31 16.33 8.14
CA ALA A 156 12.53 15.95 8.83
C ALA A 156 12.50 16.27 10.35
N THR A 157 11.44 16.92 10.83
CA THR A 157 11.16 17.23 12.25
C THR A 157 9.83 16.59 12.71
N MET A 158 9.44 15.47 12.09
CA MET A 158 8.64 14.48 12.83
C MET A 158 9.59 13.82 13.83
N THR A 159 9.21 13.81 15.11
CA THR A 159 10.06 13.30 16.19
C THR A 159 10.33 11.81 15.97
N GLU A 160 11.49 11.33 16.44
CA GLU A 160 11.92 9.95 16.16
C GLU A 160 10.95 8.89 16.74
N SER A 161 10.12 9.27 17.71
CA SER A 161 9.02 8.50 18.34
C SER A 161 7.70 8.37 17.54
N ASP A 162 7.40 9.26 16.60
CA ASP A 162 5.99 9.55 16.26
C ASP A 162 5.36 8.63 15.19
N GLY A 163 5.81 7.38 15.14
CA GLY A 163 5.38 6.36 14.16
C GLY A 163 3.91 5.94 14.30
N GLU A 164 3.40 5.80 15.53
CA GLU A 164 1.99 5.46 15.77
C GLU A 164 1.03 6.62 15.48
N THR A 165 1.40 7.85 15.87
CA THR A 165 0.55 9.03 15.72
C THR A 165 0.23 9.31 14.25
N ALA A 166 1.22 9.12 13.37
CA ALA A 166 1.09 9.25 11.90
C ALA A 166 0.24 8.16 11.21
N MET A 167 -0.37 7.24 11.98
CA MET A 167 -1.34 6.26 11.49
C MET A 167 -2.76 6.49 12.01
N ARG A 168 -2.96 7.14 13.17
CA ARG A 168 -4.29 7.46 13.70
C ARG A 168 -4.96 8.61 12.92
N ASP A 169 -4.22 9.68 12.65
CA ASP A 169 -4.75 10.88 11.99
C ASP A 169 -4.44 10.92 10.48
N ARG A 170 -4.70 9.81 9.78
CA ARG A 170 -4.67 9.78 8.30
C ARG A 170 -6.07 10.08 7.75
N PRO A 171 -6.31 11.24 7.12
CA PRO A 171 -7.50 11.41 6.29
C PRO A 171 -7.42 10.44 5.11
N GLU A 172 -8.49 9.68 4.86
CA GLU A 172 -8.59 8.86 3.66
C GLU A 172 -8.63 9.75 2.41
N GLY A 173 -7.85 9.41 1.39
CA GLY A 173 -7.67 10.24 0.20
C GLY A 173 -6.53 11.25 0.30
N MET A 174 -5.28 10.77 0.47
CA MET A 174 -4.14 11.55 0.00
C MET A 174 -4.27 11.77 -1.52
N PRO A 175 -4.21 13.01 -2.03
CA PRO A 175 -3.97 13.24 -3.44
C PRO A 175 -2.65 12.56 -3.82
N GLN A 176 -2.66 11.70 -4.83
CA GLN A 176 -1.44 11.22 -5.47
C GLN A 176 -0.69 12.47 -5.96
N ALA A 177 0.42 12.81 -5.27
CA ALA A 177 0.94 14.17 -5.21
C ALA A 177 0.92 14.88 -6.56
N ALA A 178 -0.09 15.72 -6.75
CA ALA A 178 -0.21 16.56 -7.92
C ALA A 178 1.06 17.43 -7.97
N ALA A 179 1.65 17.55 -9.15
CA ALA A 179 2.66 18.56 -9.35
C ALA A 179 1.94 19.90 -9.26
N ASP A 180 2.06 20.59 -8.12
CA ASP A 180 1.63 21.98 -8.01
C ASP A 180 2.42 22.78 -9.05
N GLU A 181 1.79 23.06 -10.19
CA GLU A 181 2.44 23.79 -11.32
C GLU A 181 2.84 25.22 -10.91
N ASN A 182 2.29 25.70 -9.78
CA ASN A 182 2.60 26.97 -9.13
C ASN A 182 3.47 26.81 -7.85
N GLY A 183 4.16 25.69 -7.67
CA GLY A 183 5.10 25.51 -6.56
C GLY A 183 6.28 26.49 -6.66
N ASP A 184 6.54 27.23 -5.57
CA ASP A 184 7.60 28.25 -5.43
C ASP A 184 8.83 27.98 -6.30
N GLY A 185 9.16 28.93 -7.19
CA GLY A 185 10.29 28.83 -8.11
C GLY A 185 11.59 28.52 -7.38
N ASN A 186 11.82 29.15 -6.23
CA ASN A 186 13.00 28.92 -5.38
C ASN A 186 13.03 27.51 -4.77
N GLN A 187 11.88 26.90 -4.44
CA GLN A 187 11.80 25.49 -4.07
C GLN A 187 12.17 24.55 -5.22
N ASN A 188 11.81 24.90 -6.46
CA ASN A 188 12.13 24.11 -7.65
C ASN A 188 13.60 24.29 -8.10
N GLU A 189 14.16 25.49 -7.97
CA GLU A 189 15.59 25.77 -8.14
C GLU A 189 16.43 24.98 -7.13
N TYR A 190 16.09 25.04 -5.83
CA TYR A 190 16.74 24.23 -4.79
C TYR A 190 16.69 22.74 -5.11
N ARG A 191 15.53 22.21 -5.56
CA ARG A 191 15.38 20.80 -5.99
C ARG A 191 16.33 20.46 -7.14
N ARG A 192 16.42 21.33 -8.15
CA ARG A 192 17.27 21.15 -9.33
C ARG A 192 18.76 21.20 -8.98
N ALA A 193 19.21 22.23 -8.28
CA ALA A 193 20.62 22.41 -7.90
C ALA A 193 21.09 21.26 -6.98
N MET A 194 20.26 20.82 -6.02
CA MET A 194 20.57 19.64 -5.20
C MET A 194 20.66 18.35 -6.01
N HIS A 195 19.79 18.16 -7.02
CA HIS A 195 19.85 16.98 -7.89
C HIS A 195 21.11 16.98 -8.75
N GLU A 196 21.46 18.12 -9.34
CA GLU A 196 22.67 18.30 -10.14
C GLU A 196 23.95 18.09 -9.31
N TYR A 197 23.99 18.61 -8.07
CA TYR A 197 25.09 18.36 -7.13
C TYR A 197 25.25 16.87 -6.82
N LEU A 198 24.15 16.15 -6.57
CA LEU A 198 24.21 14.70 -6.33
C LEU A 198 24.85 13.99 -7.54
N LEU A 199 24.34 14.23 -8.75
CA LEU A 199 24.85 13.62 -9.98
C LEU A 199 26.34 13.95 -10.22
N LYS A 200 26.75 15.21 -10.07
CA LYS A 200 28.15 15.65 -10.19
C LYS A 200 29.11 14.95 -9.22
N ASN A 201 28.61 14.46 -8.08
CA ASN A 201 29.39 13.75 -7.06
C ASN A 201 29.20 12.22 -7.11
N GLY A 202 28.54 11.67 -8.13
CA GLY A 202 28.25 10.23 -8.23
C GLY A 202 27.21 9.72 -7.22
N LEU A 203 26.48 10.64 -6.58
CA LEU A 203 25.43 10.38 -5.61
C LEU A 203 24.05 10.39 -6.27
N GLN A 204 23.05 9.79 -5.63
CA GLN A 204 21.69 9.70 -6.17
C GLN A 204 20.61 9.98 -5.09
N PRO A 205 19.40 10.42 -5.49
CA PRO A 205 18.33 10.71 -4.53
C PRO A 205 17.82 9.42 -3.86
N PRO A 206 17.68 9.37 -2.51
CA PRO A 206 17.28 8.15 -1.79
C PRO A 206 15.84 7.68 -2.05
N GLN A 207 15.02 8.51 -2.69
CA GLN A 207 13.73 8.11 -3.28
C GLN A 207 13.90 6.91 -4.24
N ARG A 208 15.03 6.83 -4.95
CA ARG A 208 15.33 5.76 -5.91
C ARG A 208 15.37 4.38 -5.28
N ILE A 209 15.79 4.25 -4.01
CA ILE A 209 15.81 2.97 -3.29
C ILE A 209 14.40 2.36 -3.20
N VAL A 210 13.41 3.19 -2.85
CA VAL A 210 12.01 2.76 -2.75
C VAL A 210 11.43 2.50 -4.13
N ALA A 211 11.72 3.36 -5.12
CA ALA A 211 11.23 3.21 -6.48
C ALA A 211 11.76 1.92 -7.16
N GLU A 212 13.04 1.58 -7.00
CA GLU A 212 13.60 0.34 -7.53
C GLU A 212 13.06 -0.90 -6.80
N LEU A 213 12.83 -0.82 -5.48
CA LEU A 213 12.18 -1.90 -4.74
C LEU A 213 10.73 -2.13 -5.19
N GLN A 214 9.95 -1.06 -5.38
CA GLN A 214 8.59 -1.14 -5.93
C GLN A 214 8.59 -1.70 -7.36
N ALA A 215 9.49 -1.22 -8.23
CA ALA A 215 9.67 -1.74 -9.57
C ALA A 215 10.03 -3.24 -9.56
N SER A 216 10.83 -3.70 -8.59
CA SER A 216 11.19 -5.12 -8.48
C SER A 216 9.97 -6.02 -8.23
N ARG A 217 8.98 -5.58 -7.44
CA ARG A 217 7.76 -6.35 -7.18
C ARG A 217 6.89 -6.46 -8.43
N ILE A 218 6.74 -5.36 -9.19
CA ILE A 218 6.04 -5.36 -10.48
C ILE A 218 6.75 -6.27 -11.49
N LEU A 219 8.08 -6.14 -11.64
CA LEU A 219 8.86 -6.99 -12.56
C LEU A 219 8.78 -8.47 -12.19
N ARG A 220 8.79 -8.81 -10.90
CA ARG A 220 8.65 -10.19 -10.41
C ARG A 220 7.23 -10.73 -10.63
N ALA A 221 6.20 -9.95 -10.32
CA ALA A 221 4.80 -10.33 -10.59
C ALA A 221 4.55 -10.65 -12.07
N VAL A 222 5.14 -9.88 -12.99
CA VAL A 222 5.02 -10.11 -14.44
C VAL A 222 5.92 -11.27 -14.91
N TYR A 223 7.23 -11.20 -14.64
CA TYR A 223 8.24 -12.03 -15.30
C TYR A 223 8.73 -13.23 -14.49
N SER A 224 8.46 -13.32 -13.18
CA SER A 224 8.92 -14.46 -12.39
C SER A 224 8.03 -15.68 -12.60
N GLU A 225 8.66 -16.85 -12.65
CA GLU A 225 7.93 -18.13 -12.59
C GLU A 225 7.77 -18.64 -11.15
N ARG A 226 8.34 -17.95 -10.15
CA ARG A 226 8.17 -18.22 -8.71
C ARG A 226 6.92 -17.54 -8.13
N GLN A 227 5.82 -17.54 -8.88
CA GLN A 227 4.58 -16.79 -8.62
C GLN A 227 4.07 -16.91 -7.17
N LEU A 228 4.03 -18.13 -6.61
CA LEU A 228 3.57 -18.34 -5.23
C LEU A 228 4.50 -17.72 -4.19
N GLN A 229 5.82 -17.79 -4.42
CA GLN A 229 6.80 -17.16 -3.52
C GLN A 229 6.62 -15.64 -3.52
N GLU A 230 6.43 -15.03 -4.69
CA GLU A 230 6.28 -13.58 -4.82
C GLU A 230 4.98 -13.05 -4.21
N VAL A 231 3.86 -13.78 -4.34
CA VAL A 231 2.61 -13.48 -3.63
C VAL A 231 2.81 -13.57 -2.11
N LEU A 232 3.56 -14.57 -1.63
CA LEU A 232 3.88 -14.69 -0.21
C LEU A 232 4.86 -13.62 0.28
N VAL A 233 5.80 -13.15 -0.55
CA VAL A 233 6.66 -12.00 -0.23
C VAL A 233 5.84 -10.74 -0.05
N ASP A 234 4.86 -10.47 -0.93
CA ASP A 234 4.00 -9.30 -0.82
C ASP A 234 3.11 -9.37 0.42
N PHE A 235 2.45 -10.52 0.65
CA PHE A 235 1.67 -10.79 1.87
C PHE A 235 2.47 -10.59 3.15
N TRP A 236 3.65 -11.20 3.28
CA TRP A 236 4.48 -11.09 4.49
C TRP A 236 5.12 -9.71 4.64
N SER A 237 5.45 -9.01 3.54
CA SER A 237 5.93 -7.61 3.57
C SER A 237 4.84 -6.64 4.03
N ASN A 238 3.58 -6.90 3.69
CA ASN A 238 2.43 -6.13 4.16
C ASN A 238 2.05 -6.46 5.62
N HIS A 239 2.14 -7.74 6.02
CA HIS A 239 1.85 -8.16 7.39
C HIS A 239 2.91 -7.68 8.40
N PHE A 240 4.20 -7.82 8.07
CA PHE A 240 5.31 -7.30 8.85
C PHE A 240 5.84 -5.99 8.23
N ASN A 241 4.95 -5.02 7.99
CA ASN A 241 5.27 -3.77 7.30
C ASN A 241 6.22 -2.86 8.08
N VAL A 242 7.26 -2.38 7.40
CA VAL A 242 8.17 -1.31 7.85
C VAL A 242 8.01 -0.09 6.93
N PHE A 243 7.71 1.08 7.50
CA PHE A 243 7.41 2.28 6.70
C PHE A 243 8.68 3.02 6.25
N ALA A 244 9.02 2.90 4.95
CA ALA A 244 10.15 3.61 4.32
C ALA A 244 10.13 5.15 4.45
N GLY A 245 9.06 5.75 4.96
CA GLY A 245 9.04 7.17 5.35
C GLY A 245 9.89 7.46 6.59
N LYS A 246 9.80 6.62 7.63
CA LYS A 246 10.42 6.82 8.95
C LYS A 246 11.96 6.76 8.86
N GLY A 247 12.59 7.50 9.77
CA GLY A 247 14.03 7.74 9.95
C GLY A 247 14.99 7.03 8.99
N ALA A 248 15.47 5.85 9.39
CA ALA A 248 16.49 5.05 8.71
C ALA A 248 15.92 4.00 7.74
N ASP A 249 14.63 3.67 7.85
CA ASP A 249 14.03 2.48 7.24
C ASP A 249 14.17 2.41 5.72
N ARG A 250 14.19 3.56 5.05
CA ARG A 250 14.44 3.69 3.60
C ARG A 250 15.74 3.06 3.11
N TRP A 251 16.77 2.97 3.95
CA TRP A 251 18.04 2.30 3.65
C TRP A 251 18.07 0.84 4.12
N LEU A 252 17.22 0.50 5.09
CA LEU A 252 17.12 -0.83 5.69
C LEU A 252 16.16 -1.75 4.92
N LEU A 253 15.17 -1.19 4.21
CA LEU A 253 14.08 -1.94 3.58
C LEU A 253 14.52 -2.88 2.44
N VAL A 254 15.64 -2.58 1.76
CA VAL A 254 16.21 -3.50 0.74
C VAL A 254 16.72 -4.78 1.39
N SER A 255 17.53 -4.65 2.46
CA SER A 255 17.98 -5.79 3.27
C SER A 255 16.82 -6.49 3.97
N TYR A 256 15.75 -5.78 4.32
CA TYR A 256 14.55 -6.38 4.88
C TYR A 256 13.83 -7.29 3.86
N ASP A 257 13.55 -6.81 2.65
CA ASP A 257 12.95 -7.61 1.58
C ASP A 257 13.85 -8.80 1.19
N ARG A 258 15.14 -8.54 0.95
CA ARG A 258 16.13 -9.50 0.44
C ARG A 258 16.58 -10.54 1.46
N ASP A 259 16.94 -10.10 2.67
CA ASP A 259 17.65 -10.92 3.66
C ASP A 259 16.74 -11.37 4.81
N THR A 260 15.61 -10.67 5.04
CA THR A 260 14.66 -11.00 6.12
C THR A 260 13.41 -11.72 5.61
N ILE A 261 12.65 -11.13 4.68
CA ILE A 261 11.37 -11.68 4.21
C ILE A 261 11.59 -12.83 3.22
N ARG A 262 12.28 -12.58 2.10
CA ARG A 262 12.40 -13.54 0.98
C ARG A 262 12.90 -14.93 1.36
N PRO A 263 13.93 -15.11 2.22
CA PRO A 263 14.45 -16.44 2.57
C PRO A 263 13.46 -17.29 3.38
N HIS A 264 12.51 -16.66 4.09
CA HIS A 264 11.64 -17.33 5.06
C HIS A 264 10.19 -17.49 4.60
N THR A 265 9.79 -16.93 3.45
CA THR A 265 8.40 -16.93 2.95
C THR A 265 7.76 -18.31 2.77
N MET A 266 8.54 -19.32 2.39
CA MET A 266 8.11 -20.73 2.26
C MET A 266 8.44 -21.56 3.52
N GLY A 267 8.99 -20.93 4.56
CA GLY A 267 9.49 -21.58 5.77
C GLY A 267 8.45 -21.67 6.90
N LYS A 268 8.92 -21.86 8.13
CA LYS A 268 8.07 -21.84 9.32
C LYS A 268 7.80 -20.40 9.72
N LEU A 269 6.54 -20.09 10.06
CA LEU A 269 6.13 -18.77 10.58
C LEU A 269 6.99 -18.30 11.77
N ARG A 270 7.37 -19.21 12.67
CA ARG A 270 8.26 -18.90 13.81
C ARG A 270 9.57 -18.28 13.34
N ASP A 271 10.18 -18.82 12.29
CA ASP A 271 11.53 -18.47 11.90
C ASP A 271 11.52 -17.15 11.09
N LEU A 272 10.47 -16.93 10.29
CA LEU A 272 10.14 -15.61 9.71
C LEU A 272 9.90 -14.55 10.81
N LEU A 273 9.10 -14.87 11.84
CA LEU A 273 8.75 -13.94 12.93
C LEU A 273 9.98 -13.55 13.77
N VAL A 274 10.89 -14.50 14.03
CA VAL A 274 12.17 -14.21 14.70
C VAL A 274 13.04 -13.34 13.80
N ALA A 275 13.14 -13.65 12.50
CA ALA A 275 13.91 -12.85 11.55
C ALA A 275 13.38 -11.41 11.43
N THR A 276 12.06 -11.20 11.35
CA THR A 276 11.48 -9.85 11.29
C THR A 276 11.71 -9.09 12.59
N ALA A 277 11.42 -9.69 13.74
CA ALA A 277 11.63 -9.05 15.06
C ALA A 277 13.09 -8.69 15.36
N GLN A 278 14.06 -9.45 14.85
CA GLN A 278 15.50 -9.17 15.00
C GLN A 278 16.10 -8.31 13.88
N SER A 279 15.34 -7.99 12.83
CA SER A 279 15.85 -7.23 11.70
C SER A 279 16.15 -5.76 12.10
N PRO A 280 17.25 -5.16 11.62
CA PRO A 280 17.55 -3.75 11.87
C PRO A 280 16.42 -2.80 11.42
N ALA A 281 15.68 -3.18 10.37
CA ALA A 281 14.53 -2.43 9.87
C ALA A 281 13.37 -2.42 10.89
N MET A 282 13.01 -3.56 11.47
CA MET A 282 11.93 -3.61 12.47
C MET A 282 12.36 -3.00 13.80
N LEU A 283 13.61 -3.21 14.22
CA LEU A 283 14.16 -2.60 15.44
C LEU A 283 14.19 -1.08 15.35
N PHE A 284 14.56 -0.52 14.19
CA PHE A 284 14.48 0.93 13.98
C PHE A 284 13.02 1.42 13.87
N TYR A 285 12.18 0.71 13.11
CA TYR A 285 10.79 1.11 12.90
C TYR A 285 9.97 1.17 14.21
N LEU A 286 10.24 0.26 15.14
CA LEU A 286 9.59 0.15 16.45
C LEU A 286 10.34 0.85 17.61
N ASP A 287 11.37 1.65 17.32
CA ASP A 287 12.20 2.36 18.32
C ASP A 287 12.86 1.45 19.39
N ASN A 288 13.08 0.19 19.02
CA ASN A 288 13.73 -0.84 19.83
C ASN A 288 15.24 -0.96 19.53
N PHE A 289 15.86 0.08 18.97
CA PHE A 289 17.30 0.16 18.72
C PHE A 289 17.98 0.95 19.85
N GLN A 290 19.02 0.37 20.45
CA GLN A 290 19.82 0.94 21.55
C GLN A 290 21.30 0.56 21.35
#